data_AF-A0A7Y8BN77-F1
#
_entry.id   AF-A0A7Y8BN77-F1
#
_cell.length_a   1.000
_cell.length_b   1.000
_cell.length_c   1.000
_cell.angle_alpha   90.00
_cell.angle_beta   90.00
_cell.angle_gamma   90.00
#
_symmetry.space_group_name_H-M   'P 1'
#
loop_
_entity.id
_entity.type
_entity.pdbx_description
1 polymer ?
#
loop_
_entity_poly.entity_id
_entity_poly.type
_entity_poly.pdbx_seq_one_letter_code
_entity_poly.pdbx_strand_id
1 'polypeptide(L)'
;MDVEKEIKAAKRLRMWGLIIAAVSIVFIAVSLLLSIYGYAEFQGWERVKNVVGNIYSQTQFPVLSSIWKIAAQADLNEPLRLQNLWFFGEIVVFMVGAAMVGTANRTLMDIAKASHAATQERRKEQIKKQQQEKLKEQQQEKEKDKDLS
;
A
#
# COMPACT_ATOMS: atom_id res chain seq x y z
N MET A 1 -9.82 2.61 22.71
CA MET A 1 -9.37 1.95 21.45
C MET A 1 -7.88 1.76 21.56
N ASP A 2 -7.37 0.57 21.25
CA ASP A 2 -6.00 0.18 21.56
C ASP A 2 -5.10 0.46 20.34
N VAL A 3 -4.39 1.59 20.37
CA VAL A 3 -3.65 2.15 19.23
C VAL A 3 -2.62 1.15 18.67
N GLU A 4 -2.03 0.32 19.53
CA GLU A 4 -1.09 -0.72 19.10
C GLU A 4 -1.75 -1.80 18.23
N LYS A 5 -3.00 -2.16 18.54
CA LYS A 5 -3.78 -3.11 17.74
C LYS A 5 -4.11 -2.52 16.37
N GLU A 6 -4.43 -1.24 16.30
CA GLU A 6 -4.69 -0.54 15.04
C GLU A 6 -3.45 -0.44 14.16
N ILE A 7 -2.29 -0.11 14.72
CA ILE A 7 -1.01 -0.10 13.98
C ILE A 7 -0.70 -1.50 13.43
N LYS A 8 -0.87 -2.55 14.25
CA LYS A 8 -0.62 -3.94 13.84
C LYS A 8 -1.58 -4.37 12.73
N ALA A 9 -2.85 -4.01 12.84
CA ALA A 9 -3.86 -4.28 11.82
C ALA A 9 -3.54 -3.55 10.51
N ALA A 10 -3.20 -2.25 10.57
CA ALA A 10 -2.84 -1.47 9.39
C ALA A 10 -1.58 -2.00 8.70
N LYS A 11 -0.53 -2.38 9.45
CA LYS A 11 0.67 -3.01 8.88
C LYS A 11 0.36 -4.34 8.19
N ARG A 12 -0.50 -5.17 8.79
CA ARG A 12 -0.95 -6.43 8.20
C ARG A 12 -1.74 -6.18 6.92
N LEU A 13 -2.67 -5.23 6.93
CA LEU A 13 -3.48 -4.86 5.77
C LEU A 13 -2.62 -4.34 4.62
N ARG A 14 -1.60 -3.51 4.92
CA ARG A 14 -0.59 -3.07 3.94
C ARG A 14 0.15 -4.25 3.31
N MET A 15 0.60 -5.19 4.12
CA MET A 15 1.35 -6.36 3.65
C MET A 15 0.51 -7.24 2.72
N TRP A 16 -0.74 -7.54 3.10
CA TRP A 16 -1.66 -8.27 2.24
C TRP A 16 -2.00 -7.51 0.95
N GLY A 17 -2.25 -6.20 1.04
CA GLY A 17 -2.48 -5.37 -0.14
C GLY A 17 -1.30 -5.38 -1.12
N LEU A 18 -0.06 -5.35 -0.61
CA LEU A 18 1.14 -5.45 -1.44
C LEU A 18 1.27 -6.83 -2.10
N ILE A 19 1.00 -7.91 -1.37
CA ILE A 19 1.03 -9.27 -1.93
C ILE A 19 0.00 -9.40 -3.05
N ILE A 20 -1.24 -8.97 -2.80
CA ILE A 20 -2.32 -9.01 -3.80
C ILE A 20 -1.92 -8.18 -5.02
N ALA A 21 -1.49 -6.94 -4.83
CA ALA A 21 -1.08 -6.08 -5.94
C ALA A 21 0.07 -6.66 -6.75
N ALA A 22 1.10 -7.21 -6.09
CA ALA A 22 2.25 -7.83 -6.76
C ALA A 22 1.84 -9.05 -7.59
N VAL A 23 1.01 -9.93 -7.03
CA VAL A 23 0.50 -11.10 -7.76
C VAL A 23 -0.39 -10.66 -8.93
N SER A 24 -1.29 -9.69 -8.73
CA SER A 24 -2.15 -9.17 -9.79
C SER A 24 -1.36 -8.53 -10.94
N ILE A 25 -0.25 -7.84 -10.66
CA ILE A 25 0.62 -7.29 -11.72
C ILE A 25 1.15 -8.40 -12.62
N VAL A 26 1.57 -9.54 -12.04
CA VAL A 26 2.06 -10.69 -12.83
C VAL A 26 0.94 -11.24 -13.71
N PHE A 27 -0.27 -11.43 -13.16
CA PHE A 27 -1.41 -11.88 -13.94
C PHE A 27 -1.75 -10.92 -15.08
N ILE A 28 -1.88 -9.62 -14.79
CA ILE A 28 -2.17 -8.59 -15.80
C ILE A 28 -1.11 -8.57 -16.90
N ALA A 29 0.18 -8.72 -16.55
CA ALA A 29 1.25 -8.75 -17.53
C ALA A 29 1.16 -9.97 -18.46
N VAL A 30 0.89 -11.15 -17.91
CA VAL A 30 0.70 -12.37 -18.70
C VAL A 30 -0.55 -12.27 -19.58
N SER A 31 -1.65 -11.76 -19.03
CA SER A 31 -2.90 -11.51 -19.75
C SER A 31 -2.69 -10.57 -20.94
N LEU A 32 -1.97 -9.46 -20.74
CA LEU A 32 -1.61 -8.53 -21.81
C LEU A 32 -0.74 -9.20 -22.88
N LEU A 33 0.26 -10.01 -22.50
CA LEU A 33 1.08 -10.74 -23.46
C LEU A 33 0.25 -11.71 -24.30
N LEU A 34 -0.68 -12.45 -23.69
CA LEU A 34 -1.60 -13.35 -24.41
C LEU A 34 -2.56 -12.60 -25.33
N SER A 35 -3.07 -11.45 -24.89
CA SER A 35 -3.90 -10.57 -25.71
C SER A 35 -3.15 -10.01 -26.91
N ILE A 36 -1.91 -9.56 -26.71
CA ILE A 36 -1.03 -9.08 -27.78
C ILE A 36 -0.68 -10.20 -28.74
N TYR A 37 -0.42 -11.42 -28.24
CA TYR A 37 -0.17 -12.59 -29.08
C TYR A 37 -1.37 -12.89 -29.98
N GLY A 38 -2.58 -12.97 -29.42
CA GLY A 38 -3.80 -13.25 -30.19
C GLY A 38 -4.10 -12.16 -31.21
N TYR A 39 -3.90 -10.88 -30.84
CA TYR A 39 -4.07 -9.76 -31.75
C TYR A 39 -3.01 -9.74 -32.87
N ALA A 40 -1.75 -10.03 -32.55
CA ALA A 40 -0.68 -10.11 -33.51
C ALA A 40 -0.88 -11.26 -34.51
N GLU A 41 -1.39 -12.40 -34.04
CA GLU A 41 -1.77 -13.52 -34.91
C GLU A 41 -2.89 -13.13 -35.88
N PHE A 42 -3.91 -12.40 -35.41
CA PHE A 42 -4.98 -11.91 -36.26
C PHE A 42 -4.50 -10.89 -37.31
N GLN A 43 -3.58 -9.98 -36.94
CA GLN A 43 -3.04 -8.94 -37.82
C GLN A 43 -1.87 -9.42 -38.70
N GLY A 44 -1.41 -10.66 -38.55
CA GLY A 44 -0.25 -11.19 -39.29
C GLY A 44 1.10 -10.60 -38.85
N TRP A 45 1.22 -10.10 -37.62
CA TRP A 45 2.43 -9.49 -37.08
C TRP A 45 3.41 -10.55 -36.55
N GLU A 46 4.07 -11.25 -37.47
CA GLU A 46 5.06 -12.31 -37.22
C GLU A 46 6.13 -11.94 -36.18
N ARG A 47 6.65 -10.70 -36.22
CA ARG A 47 7.69 -10.25 -35.27
C ARG A 47 7.19 -10.23 -33.83
N VAL A 48 5.97 -9.76 -33.61
CA VAL A 48 5.37 -9.68 -32.27
C VAL A 48 5.02 -11.08 -31.77
N LYS A 49 4.47 -11.93 -32.65
CA LYS A 49 4.19 -13.34 -32.36
C LYS A 49 5.46 -14.08 -31.90
N ASN A 50 6.57 -13.91 -32.59
CA ASN A 50 7.85 -14.54 -32.24
C ASN A 50 8.43 -14.02 -30.92
N VAL A 51 8.33 -12.73 -30.64
CA VAL A 51 8.78 -12.15 -29.35
C VAL A 51 7.97 -12.72 -28.19
N VAL A 52 6.63 -12.72 -28.30
CA VAL A 52 5.78 -13.24 -27.22
C VAL A 52 5.93 -14.76 -27.07
N GLY A 53 6.08 -15.50 -28.17
CA GLY A 53 6.36 -16.94 -28.15
C GLY A 53 7.70 -17.28 -27.49
N ASN A 54 8.73 -16.45 -27.68
CA ASN A 54 10.02 -16.63 -27.01
C ASN A 54 9.94 -16.30 -25.50
N ILE A 55 9.15 -15.29 -25.12
CA ILE A 55 8.87 -15.00 -23.70
C ILE A 55 8.13 -16.17 -23.07
N TYR A 56 7.15 -16.74 -23.75
CA TYR A 56 6.43 -17.94 -23.30
C TYR A 56 7.35 -19.14 -23.10
N SER A 57 8.21 -19.45 -24.07
CA SER A 57 9.13 -20.60 -23.99
C SER A 57 10.16 -20.44 -22.87
N GLN A 58 10.68 -19.23 -22.65
CA GLN A 58 11.63 -18.95 -21.57
C GLN A 58 10.99 -18.90 -20.17
N THR A 59 9.66 -18.81 -20.09
CA THR A 59 8.92 -18.71 -18.81
C THR A 59 8.16 -20.00 -18.44
N GLN A 60 8.49 -21.13 -19.07
CA GLN A 60 7.96 -22.48 -18.79
C GLN A 60 8.46 -23.08 -17.45
N PHE A 61 8.37 -22.33 -16.36
CA PHE A 61 8.58 -22.86 -15.00
C PHE A 61 7.24 -23.36 -14.43
N PRO A 62 7.20 -24.40 -13.57
CA PRO A 62 5.94 -25.01 -13.11
C PRO A 62 4.91 -24.01 -12.55
N VAL A 63 5.39 -23.00 -11.81
CA VAL A 63 4.56 -21.93 -11.23
C VAL A 63 4.05 -20.97 -12.31
N LEU A 64 4.91 -20.50 -13.21
CA LEU A 64 4.52 -19.57 -14.29
C LEU A 64 3.66 -20.25 -15.37
N SER A 65 3.90 -21.53 -15.67
CA SER A 65 3.11 -22.33 -16.62
C SER A 65 1.62 -22.38 -16.24
N SER A 66 1.34 -22.43 -14.93
CA SER A 66 -0.04 -22.40 -14.43
C SER A 66 -0.70 -21.03 -14.63
N ILE A 67 0.08 -19.94 -14.51
CA ILE A 67 -0.40 -18.57 -14.73
C ILE A 67 -0.81 -18.41 -16.20
N TRP A 68 -0.01 -18.89 -17.15
CA TRP A 68 -0.36 -18.83 -18.58
C TRP A 68 -1.67 -19.54 -18.94
N LYS A 69 -2.10 -20.54 -18.16
CA LYS A 69 -3.37 -21.26 -18.39
C LYS A 69 -4.60 -20.57 -17.79
N ILE A 70 -4.39 -19.75 -16.76
CA ILE A 70 -5.47 -19.14 -15.95
C ILE A 70 -5.60 -17.63 -16.25
N ALA A 71 -4.54 -17.02 -16.76
CA ALA A 71 -4.50 -15.61 -17.13
C ALA A 71 -5.57 -15.29 -18.18
N ALA A 72 -6.16 -14.11 -18.04
CA ALA A 72 -7.17 -13.63 -18.97
C ALA A 72 -6.58 -13.37 -20.35
N GLN A 73 -7.09 -14.08 -21.36
CA GLN A 73 -6.81 -13.74 -22.75
C GLN A 73 -7.87 -12.73 -23.22
N ALA A 74 -7.64 -11.45 -22.98
CA ALA A 74 -8.54 -10.41 -23.45
C ALA A 74 -8.48 -10.32 -24.99
N ASP A 75 -9.64 -10.40 -25.62
CA ASP A 75 -9.82 -10.13 -27.04
C ASP A 75 -9.80 -8.60 -27.25
N LEU A 76 -8.73 -8.11 -27.86
CA LEU A 76 -8.54 -6.69 -28.12
C LEU A 76 -9.41 -6.18 -29.30
N ASN A 77 -9.96 -7.07 -30.13
CA ASN A 77 -10.82 -6.70 -31.25
C ASN A 77 -12.28 -6.53 -30.81
N GLU A 78 -12.75 -7.37 -29.89
CA GLU A 78 -14.10 -7.30 -29.34
C GLU A 78 -14.07 -7.03 -27.82
N PRO A 79 -13.85 -5.78 -27.40
CA PRO A 79 -13.61 -5.43 -26.00
C PRO A 79 -14.76 -5.81 -25.05
N LEU A 80 -15.99 -5.95 -25.57
CA LEU A 80 -17.21 -6.27 -24.80
C LEU A 80 -17.49 -7.77 -24.68
N ARG A 81 -16.62 -8.65 -25.19
CA ARG A 81 -16.80 -10.10 -25.02
C ARG A 81 -16.74 -10.49 -23.55
N LEU A 82 -17.56 -11.47 -23.19
CA LEU A 82 -17.62 -12.02 -21.83
C LEU A 82 -16.24 -12.54 -21.36
N GLN A 83 -15.40 -13.01 -22.27
CA GLN A 83 -14.04 -13.45 -21.98
C GLN A 83 -13.14 -12.32 -21.44
N ASN A 84 -13.40 -11.06 -21.84
CA ASN A 84 -12.66 -9.89 -21.35
C ASN A 84 -13.10 -9.50 -19.94
N LEU A 85 -14.25 -9.97 -19.47
CA LEU A 85 -14.71 -9.76 -18.10
C LEU A 85 -13.74 -10.35 -17.08
N TRP A 86 -13.07 -11.45 -17.44
CA TRP A 86 -12.02 -12.05 -16.61
C TRP A 86 -10.82 -11.10 -16.45
N PHE A 87 -10.43 -10.42 -17.54
CA PHE A 87 -9.37 -9.41 -17.52
C PHE A 87 -9.77 -8.17 -16.69
N PHE A 88 -11.02 -7.72 -16.80
CA PHE A 88 -11.54 -6.67 -15.92
C PHE A 88 -11.53 -7.11 -14.46
N GLY A 89 -11.84 -8.37 -14.16
CA GLY A 89 -11.72 -8.96 -12.84
C GLY A 89 -10.30 -8.86 -12.27
N GLU A 90 -9.28 -9.20 -13.06
CA GLU A 90 -7.88 -9.06 -12.66
C GLU A 90 -7.51 -7.61 -12.30
N ILE A 91 -8.00 -6.64 -13.07
CA ILE A 91 -7.82 -5.21 -12.80
C ILE A 91 -8.52 -4.80 -11.50
N VAL A 92 -9.73 -5.28 -11.26
CA VAL A 92 -10.46 -5.00 -10.01
C VAL A 92 -9.70 -5.55 -8.81
N VAL A 93 -9.18 -6.78 -8.89
CA VAL A 93 -8.36 -7.37 -7.82
C VAL A 93 -7.10 -6.53 -7.56
N PHE A 94 -6.44 -6.06 -8.62
CA PHE A 94 -5.30 -5.13 -8.49
C PHE A 94 -5.71 -3.83 -7.77
N MET A 95 -6.82 -3.22 -8.17
CA MET A 95 -7.34 -2.00 -7.54
C MET A 95 -7.67 -2.21 -6.07
N VAL A 96 -8.24 -3.35 -5.70
CA VAL A 96 -8.50 -3.70 -4.29
C VAL A 96 -7.19 -3.81 -3.52
N GLY A 97 -6.19 -4.52 -4.05
CA GLY A 97 -4.86 -4.59 -3.44
C GLY A 97 -4.21 -3.22 -3.23
N ALA A 98 -4.26 -2.36 -4.26
CA ALA A 98 -3.75 -1.00 -4.18
C ALA A 98 -4.51 -0.14 -3.17
N ALA A 99 -5.85 -0.24 -3.11
CA ALA A 99 -6.69 0.46 -2.16
C ALA A 99 -6.39 0.02 -0.71
N MET A 100 -6.15 -1.27 -0.46
CA MET A 100 -5.70 -1.77 0.84
C MET A 100 -4.38 -1.12 1.27
N VAL A 101 -3.38 -1.03 0.38
CA VAL A 101 -2.11 -0.35 0.69
C VAL A 101 -2.33 1.14 0.98
N GLY A 102 -3.13 1.82 0.16
CA GLY A 102 -3.41 3.25 0.31
C GLY A 102 -4.11 3.58 1.63
N THR A 103 -5.15 2.83 1.97
CA THR A 103 -5.88 2.98 3.24
C THR A 103 -4.99 2.72 4.45
N ALA A 104 -4.22 1.62 4.44
CA ALA A 104 -3.29 1.31 5.52
C ALA A 104 -2.24 2.41 5.74
N ASN A 105 -1.68 2.96 4.66
CA ASN A 105 -0.69 4.03 4.75
C ASN A 105 -1.28 5.33 5.32
N ARG A 106 -2.52 5.68 4.94
CA ARG A 106 -3.22 6.82 5.56
C ARG A 106 -3.42 6.63 7.06
N THR A 107 -3.95 5.47 7.47
CA THR A 107 -4.16 5.18 8.89
C THR A 107 -2.86 5.25 9.70
N LEU A 108 -1.77 4.68 9.18
CA LEU A 108 -0.46 4.76 9.84
C LEU A 108 0.04 6.21 9.95
N MET A 109 -0.17 7.03 8.92
CA MET A 109 0.21 8.43 8.93
C MET A 109 -0.60 9.25 9.94
N ASP A 110 -1.90 9.01 10.03
CA ASP A 110 -2.78 9.73 10.95
C ASP A 110 -2.45 9.37 12.41
N ILE A 111 -2.18 8.10 12.70
CA ILE A 111 -1.71 7.65 14.02
C ILE A 111 -0.36 8.30 14.36
N ALA A 112 0.57 8.37 13.41
CA ALA A 112 1.87 9.02 13.63
C ALA A 112 1.72 10.51 13.93
N LYS A 113 0.85 11.22 13.18
CA LYS A 113 0.55 12.65 13.43
C LYS A 113 -0.06 12.85 14.82
N ALA A 114 -1.02 12.02 15.22
CA ALA A 114 -1.64 12.09 16.54
C ALA A 114 -0.62 11.84 17.67
N SER A 115 0.26 10.86 17.50
CA SER A 115 1.34 10.57 18.46
C SER A 115 2.32 11.73 18.61
N HIS A 116 2.70 12.37 17.49
CA HIS A 116 3.56 13.55 17.52
C HIS A 116 2.90 14.75 18.20
N ALA A 117 1.63 15.00 17.91
CA ALA A 117 0.86 16.07 18.57
C ALA A 117 0.77 15.84 20.09
N ALA A 118 0.40 14.64 20.53
CA ALA A 118 0.32 14.29 21.96
C ALA A 118 1.69 14.42 22.66
N THR A 119 2.77 14.05 21.98
CA THR A 119 4.14 14.22 22.52
C THR A 119 4.51 15.69 22.66
N GLN A 120 4.14 16.54 21.71
CA GLN A 120 4.38 17.99 21.79
C GLN A 120 3.58 18.63 22.93
N GLU A 121 2.32 18.24 23.12
CA GLU A 121 1.48 18.73 24.23
C GLU A 121 2.08 18.35 25.58
N ARG A 122 2.46 17.07 25.77
CA ARG A 122 3.12 16.63 27.02
C ARG A 122 4.39 17.40 27.32
N ARG A 123 5.21 17.71 26.30
CA ARG A 123 6.41 18.54 26.48
C ARG A 123 6.07 19.96 26.91
N LYS A 124 5.05 20.58 26.30
CA LYS A 124 4.58 21.92 26.70
C LYS A 124 4.06 21.93 28.13
N GLU A 125 3.30 20.91 28.53
CA GLU A 125 2.80 20.77 29.90
C GLU A 125 3.93 20.59 30.91
N GLN A 126 4.94 19.77 30.61
CA GLN A 126 6.11 19.60 31.47
C GLN A 126 6.89 20.91 31.65
N ILE A 127 7.11 21.66 30.57
CA ILE A 127 7.79 22.97 30.63
C ILE A 127 6.98 23.94 31.48
N LYS A 128 5.65 23.99 31.29
CA LYS A 128 4.77 24.87 32.07
C LYS A 128 4.77 24.51 33.56
N LYS A 129 4.76 23.22 33.90
CA LYS A 129 4.88 22.74 35.29
C LYS A 129 6.21 23.13 35.92
N GLN A 130 7.32 22.91 35.21
CA GLN A 130 8.65 23.30 35.69
C GLN A 130 8.79 24.82 35.89
N GLN A 131 8.21 25.63 35.00
CA GLN A 131 8.19 27.07 35.17
C GLN A 131 7.38 27.49 36.39
N GLN A 132 6.22 26.88 36.63
CA GLN A 132 5.40 27.16 37.81
C GLN A 132 6.09 26.74 39.12
N GLU A 133 6.78 25.61 39.13
CA GLU A 133 7.57 25.18 40.30
C GLU A 133 8.70 26.18 40.60
N LYS A 134 9.48 26.57 39.60
CA LYS A 134 10.53 27.59 39.76
C LYS A 134 9.97 28.94 40.25
N LEU A 135 8.80 29.36 39.76
CA LEU A 135 8.14 30.58 40.21
C LEU A 135 7.71 30.49 41.67
N LYS A 136 7.23 29.33 42.12
CA LYS A 136 6.87 29.10 43.53
C LYS A 136 8.09 29.08 44.44
N GLU A 137 9.18 28.43 44.02
CA GLU A 137 10.45 28.42 44.76
C GLU A 137 11.01 29.83 44.95
N GLN A 138 11.02 30.65 43.88
CA GLN A 138 11.46 32.05 43.95
C GLN A 138 10.57 32.93 44.84
N GLN A 139 9.26 32.64 44.91
CA GLN A 139 8.36 33.35 45.83
C GLN A 139 8.61 32.96 47.29
N GLN A 140 8.87 31.68 47.56
CA GLN A 140 9.21 31.19 48.90
C GLN A 140 10.56 31.70 49.40
N GLU A 141 11.58 31.80 48.54
CA GLU A 141 12.86 32.45 48.90
C GLU A 141 12.64 33.92 49.24
N LYS A 142 11.86 34.65 48.45
CA LYS A 142 11.57 36.07 48.72
C LYS A 142 10.76 36.30 49.99
N GLU A 143 9.88 35.37 50.37
CA GLU A 143 9.17 35.44 51.66
C GLU A 143 10.12 35.16 52.83
N LYS A 144 10.97 34.13 52.74
CA LYS A 144 11.95 33.84 53.79
C LYS A 144 12.94 34.99 54.03
N ASP A 145 13.43 35.63 52.97
CA ASP A 145 14.34 36.78 53.11
C ASP A 145 13.66 38.01 53.74
N LYS A 146 12.33 38.12 53.61
CA LYS A 146 11.55 39.19 54.26
C LYS A 146 11.34 38.97 55.75
N ASP A 147 11.25 37.73 56.20
CA ASP A 147 11.07 37.39 57.62
C ASP A 147 12.39 37.49 58.44
N LEU A 148 13.53 37.66 57.76
CA LEU A 148 14.88 37.75 58.33
C LEU A 148 15.45 39.18 58.40
N SER A 149 14.73 40.19 57.90
CA SER A 149 15.05 41.64 58.02
C SER A 149 14.11 42.34 58.98
#